data_AF-A0A2N2PYJ5-F1
#
_entry.id   AF-A0A2N2PYJ5-F1
#
_cell.length_a   1.000
_cell.length_b   1.000
_cell.length_c   1.000
_cell.angle_alpha   90.00
_cell.angle_beta   90.00
_cell.angle_gamma   90.00
#
_symmetry.space_group_name_H-M   'P 1'
#
loop_
_entity.id
_entity.type
_entity.pdbx_description
1 polymer ?
#
loop_
_entity_poly.entity_id
_entity_poly.type
_entity_poly.pdbx_seq_one_letter_code
_entity_poly.pdbx_strand_id
1 'polypeptide(L)'
;MGGEAKAVLDIPPASRYHRISRGGWARGDMGEKAWERFLTNRDRFRVAFGTEKGKVKQIIVVQYEAEIGGEWRPLVRYDMAHGYLHQDVLHPDGTQEKSAVIYTDLDGALQQVLAELNRRWESYRRAYERRMR
;
A
#
# COMPACT_ATOMS: atom_id res chain seq x y z
N MET A 1 -14.33 5.37 29.63
CA MET A 1 -13.37 4.28 29.42
C MET A 1 -13.53 3.79 28.00
N GLY A 2 -12.60 4.14 27.12
CA GLY A 2 -12.58 3.70 25.73
C GLY A 2 -11.13 3.76 25.29
N GLY A 3 -10.37 2.72 25.63
CA GLY A 3 -8.96 2.63 25.26
C GLY A 3 -8.84 2.54 23.76
N GLU A 4 -8.28 3.58 23.13
CA GLU A 4 -7.74 3.46 21.79
C GLU A 4 -6.58 2.46 21.86
N ALA A 5 -6.85 1.22 21.43
CA ALA A 5 -5.80 0.30 21.08
C ALA A 5 -5.03 0.94 19.91
N LYS A 6 -3.86 1.53 20.20
CA LYS A 6 -2.88 1.83 19.16
C LYS A 6 -2.55 0.52 18.49
N ALA A 7 -3.14 0.26 17.32
CA ALA A 7 -2.68 -0.79 16.43
C ALA A 7 -1.23 -0.48 16.10
N VAL A 8 -0.32 -1.13 16.80
CA VAL A 8 1.10 -1.13 16.45
C VAL A 8 1.14 -1.70 15.03
N LEU A 9 1.60 -0.88 14.08
CA LEU A 9 1.80 -1.27 12.69
C LEU A 9 2.70 -2.51 12.68
N ASP A 10 2.12 -3.69 12.43
CA ASP A 10 2.86 -4.93 12.22
C ASP A 10 3.48 -4.88 10.82
N ILE A 11 4.51 -4.03 10.69
CA ILE A 11 5.44 -4.07 9.57
C ILE A 11 6.16 -5.41 9.71
N PRO A 12 6.03 -6.32 8.74
CA PRO A 12 6.62 -7.65 8.85
C PRO A 12 8.12 -7.53 9.17
N PRO A 13 8.68 -8.40 10.03
CA PRO A 13 10.12 -8.42 10.26
C PRO A 13 10.86 -8.65 8.94
N ALA A 14 12.13 -8.25 8.88
CA ALA A 14 12.91 -8.28 7.65
C ALA A 14 12.93 -9.64 6.94
N SER A 15 12.71 -10.73 7.68
CA SER A 15 12.60 -12.11 7.18
C SER A 15 11.38 -12.38 6.27
N ARG A 16 10.35 -11.54 6.30
CA ARG A 16 9.14 -11.65 5.47
C ARG A 16 9.23 -10.87 4.16
N TYR A 17 10.24 -10.01 4.00
CA TYR A 17 10.46 -9.30 2.75
C TYR A 17 10.98 -10.24 1.67
N HIS A 18 10.37 -10.16 0.49
CA HIS A 18 10.88 -10.80 -0.70
C HIS A 18 11.83 -9.79 -1.36
N ARG A 19 13.12 -10.13 -1.47
CA ARG A 19 14.08 -9.32 -2.23
C ARG A 19 13.80 -9.55 -3.72
N ILE A 20 13.15 -8.60 -4.36
CA ILE A 20 12.96 -8.63 -5.81
C ILE A 20 14.22 -8.03 -6.44
N SER A 21 15.15 -8.88 -6.89
CA SER A 21 16.29 -8.43 -7.69
C SER A 21 15.86 -8.31 -9.16
N ARG A 22 15.16 -7.22 -9.52
CA ARG A 22 15.02 -6.83 -10.92
C ARG A 22 16.27 -6.05 -11.32
N GLY A 23 17.05 -6.61 -12.24
CA GLY A 23 18.34 -6.10 -12.64
C GLY A 23 18.30 -4.67 -13.20
N GLY A 24 19.37 -3.92 -12.93
CA GLY A 24 19.76 -2.77 -13.74
C GLY A 24 19.72 -1.38 -13.10
N TRP A 25 20.19 -1.19 -11.86
CA TRP A 25 20.53 0.17 -11.37
C TRP A 25 21.79 0.12 -10.49
N ALA A 26 22.92 0.57 -11.02
CA ALA A 26 24.15 0.75 -10.27
C ALA A 26 24.23 2.20 -9.75
N ARG A 27 24.20 2.37 -8.42
CA ARG A 27 24.98 3.33 -7.61
C ARG A 27 24.47 3.31 -6.16
N GLY A 28 25.16 2.56 -5.29
CA GLY A 28 25.13 2.66 -3.82
C GLY A 28 23.86 2.15 -3.13
N ASP A 29 23.98 1.06 -2.36
CA ASP A 29 23.09 0.61 -1.27
C ASP A 29 21.57 0.83 -1.41
N MET A 30 21.05 0.83 -2.63
CA MET A 30 19.62 0.96 -2.90
C MET A 30 19.00 -0.44 -2.88
N GLY A 31 18.19 -0.71 -1.86
CA GLY A 31 17.50 -1.97 -1.67
C GLY A 31 16.01 -1.83 -1.90
N GLU A 32 15.43 -2.65 -2.78
CA GLU A 32 13.99 -2.81 -2.89
C GLU A 32 13.47 -3.79 -1.85
N LYS A 33 12.37 -3.43 -1.18
CA LYS A 33 11.65 -4.29 -0.24
C LYS A 33 10.23 -4.47 -0.75
N ALA A 34 9.78 -5.72 -0.87
CA ALA A 34 8.42 -6.04 -1.23
C ALA A 34 7.84 -7.12 -0.31
N TRP A 35 6.53 -7.05 -0.04
CA TRP A 35 5.82 -8.04 0.73
C TRP A 35 4.31 -7.98 0.47
N GLU A 36 3.65 -9.09 0.77
CA GLU A 36 2.20 -9.19 0.79
C GLU A 36 1.73 -9.53 2.20
N ARG A 37 0.57 -9.00 2.58
CA ARG A 37 -0.08 -9.30 3.86
C ARG A 37 -1.56 -9.51 3.66
N PHE A 38 -2.00 -10.74 3.86
CA PHE A 38 -3.41 -11.09 3.89
C PHE A 38 -4.05 -10.55 5.17
N LEU A 39 -5.19 -9.85 5.01
CA LEU A 39 -6.05 -9.40 6.11
C LEU A 39 -7.12 -10.45 6.40
N THR A 40 -7.60 -11.09 5.34
CA THR A 40 -8.51 -12.24 5.34
C THR A 40 -8.07 -13.19 4.22
N ASN A 41 -8.81 -14.27 3.98
CA ASN A 41 -8.57 -15.12 2.81
C ASN A 41 -8.93 -14.45 1.47
N ARG A 42 -9.61 -13.29 1.48
CA ARG A 42 -10.13 -12.57 0.30
C ARG A 42 -9.72 -11.10 0.27
N ASP A 43 -8.77 -10.69 1.12
CA ASP A 43 -8.32 -9.32 1.26
C ASP A 43 -6.81 -9.30 1.53
N ARG A 44 -6.04 -8.52 0.77
CA ARG A 44 -4.59 -8.40 0.96
C ARG A 44 -4.06 -7.00 0.72
N PHE A 45 -2.95 -6.69 1.36
CA PHE A 45 -2.08 -5.59 0.99
C PHE A 45 -0.87 -6.11 0.21
N ARG A 46 -0.50 -5.39 -0.85
CA ARG A 46 0.74 -5.58 -1.60
C ARG A 46 1.57 -4.32 -1.51
N VAL A 47 2.79 -4.45 -1.02
CA VAL A 47 3.64 -3.32 -0.66
C VAL A 47 5.01 -3.51 -1.29
N ALA A 48 5.50 -2.51 -2.00
CA ALA A 48 6.86 -2.45 -2.49
C ALA A 48 7.40 -1.01 -2.40
N PHE A 49 8.65 -0.89 -1.97
CA PHE A 49 9.31 0.41 -1.82
C PHE A 49 10.84 0.27 -1.93
N GLY A 50 11.46 1.32 -2.45
CA GLY A 50 12.91 1.46 -2.53
C GLY A 50 13.45 2.14 -1.27
N THR A 51 14.55 1.60 -0.75
CA THR A 51 15.30 2.17 0.35
C THR A 51 16.71 2.47 -0.08
N GLU A 52 17.32 3.52 0.45
CA GLU A 52 18.74 3.84 0.29
C GLU A 52 19.31 4.13 1.68
N LYS A 53 20.40 3.45 2.06
CA LYS A 53 21.01 3.59 3.40
C LYS A 53 20.00 3.46 4.55
N GLY A 54 19.04 2.55 4.39
CA GLY A 54 18.00 2.28 5.40
C GLY A 54 16.83 3.26 5.43
N LYS A 55 16.79 4.27 4.56
CA LYS A 55 15.70 5.27 4.47
C LYS A 55 14.83 5.02 3.25
N VAL A 56 13.51 5.18 3.37
CA VAL A 56 12.62 5.08 2.21
C VAL A 56 12.91 6.25 1.24
N LYS A 57 13.15 5.91 -0.02
CA LYS A 57 13.40 6.88 -1.10
C LYS A 57 12.33 6.87 -2.18
N GLN A 58 11.58 5.77 -2.28
CA GLN A 58 10.55 5.62 -3.28
C GLN A 58 9.48 4.67 -2.77
N ILE A 59 8.22 5.09 -2.81
CA ILE A 59 7.09 4.19 -2.65
C ILE A 59 6.72 3.71 -4.06
N ILE A 60 7.04 2.45 -4.36
CA ILE A 60 6.78 1.84 -5.67
C ILE A 60 5.29 1.51 -5.76
N VAL A 61 4.75 0.85 -4.73
CA VAL A 61 3.32 0.59 -4.60
C VAL A 61 2.95 0.25 -3.16
N VAL A 62 1.83 0.78 -2.67
CA VAL A 62 1.09 0.25 -1.51
C VAL A 62 -0.35 0.09 -1.95
N GLN A 63 -0.82 -1.14 -2.08
CA GLN A 63 -2.09 -1.44 -2.73
C GLN A 63 -2.94 -2.36 -1.86
N TYR A 64 -4.22 -2.00 -1.70
CA TYR A 64 -5.24 -2.90 -1.19
C TYR A 64 -5.96 -3.59 -2.35
N GLU A 65 -6.00 -4.92 -2.28
CA GLU A 65 -6.71 -5.77 -3.23
C GLU A 65 -7.72 -6.64 -2.49
N ALA A 66 -8.88 -6.83 -3.11
CA ALA A 66 -9.95 -7.66 -2.61
C ALA A 66 -10.38 -8.65 -3.69
N GLU A 67 -10.64 -9.89 -3.29
CA GLU A 67 -11.29 -10.86 -4.14
C GLU A 67 -12.81 -10.59 -4.16
N ILE A 68 -13.32 -10.16 -5.32
CA ILE A 68 -14.73 -9.82 -5.54
C ILE A 68 -15.16 -10.39 -6.89
N GLY A 69 -16.14 -11.31 -6.85
CA GLY A 69 -16.60 -12.02 -8.05
C GLY A 69 -15.60 -13.05 -8.59
N GLY A 70 -14.75 -13.62 -7.72
CA GLY A 70 -13.73 -14.61 -8.10
C GLY A 70 -12.46 -14.01 -8.71
N GLU A 71 -12.34 -12.67 -8.73
CA GLU A 71 -11.18 -11.95 -9.26
C GLU A 71 -10.57 -11.05 -8.20
N TRP A 72 -9.24 -11.02 -8.12
CA TRP A 72 -8.51 -10.04 -7.32
C TRP A 72 -8.56 -8.67 -7.99
N ARG A 73 -9.20 -7.72 -7.32
CA ARG A 73 -9.39 -6.35 -7.81
C ARG A 73 -8.60 -5.39 -6.94
N PRO A 74 -7.81 -4.47 -7.52
CA PRO A 74 -7.24 -3.36 -6.76
C PRO A 74 -8.35 -2.36 -6.42
N LEU A 75 -8.47 -2.00 -5.15
CA LEU A 75 -9.48 -1.07 -4.67
C LEU A 75 -8.86 0.30 -4.34
N VAL A 76 -7.65 0.29 -3.80
CA VAL A 76 -6.88 1.51 -3.50
C VAL A 76 -5.41 1.26 -3.79
N ARG A 77 -4.77 2.20 -4.48
CA ARG A 77 -3.34 2.18 -4.77
C ARG A 77 -2.70 3.48 -4.32
N TYR A 78 -1.54 3.36 -3.70
CA TYR A 78 -0.64 4.47 -3.46
C TYR A 78 0.66 4.20 -4.19
N ASP A 79 1.10 5.13 -5.01
CA ASP A 79 2.36 5.05 -5.76
C ASP A 79 2.95 6.43 -5.98
N MET A 80 4.25 6.47 -6.23
CA MET A 80 4.93 7.71 -6.60
C MET A 80 5.00 7.82 -8.12
N ALA A 81 4.29 8.80 -8.67
CA ALA A 81 4.37 9.19 -10.07
C ALA A 81 4.64 10.70 -10.14
N HIS A 82 5.50 11.13 -11.07
CA HIS A 82 5.87 12.55 -11.24
C HIS A 82 6.40 13.26 -9.98
N GLY A 83 7.07 12.52 -9.07
CA GLY A 83 7.70 13.09 -7.87
C GLY A 83 6.79 13.27 -6.65
N TYR A 84 5.50 12.92 -6.76
CA TYR A 84 4.53 13.02 -5.67
C TYR A 84 3.90 11.66 -5.38
N LEU A 85 3.48 11.47 -4.13
CA LEU A 85 2.71 10.31 -3.71
C LEU A 85 1.25 10.55 -4.07
N HIS A 86 0.66 9.64 -4.84
CA HIS A 86 -0.75 9.67 -5.20
C HIS A 86 -1.51 8.62 -4.41
N GLN A 87 -2.81 8.85 -4.23
CA GLN A 87 -3.79 7.86 -3.85
C GLN A 87 -4.78 7.75 -5.02
N ASP A 88 -4.91 6.55 -5.56
CA ASP A 88 -5.93 6.19 -6.54
C ASP A 88 -6.96 5.28 -5.85
N VAL A 89 -8.22 5.72 -5.74
CA VAL A 89 -9.34 4.88 -5.35
C VAL A 89 -10.02 4.39 -6.62
N LEU A 90 -10.02 3.09 -6.85
CA LEU A 90 -10.52 2.47 -8.08
C LEU A 90 -11.97 2.02 -7.90
N HIS A 91 -12.78 2.21 -8.94
CA HIS A 91 -14.19 1.83 -8.96
C HIS A 91 -14.47 0.69 -9.95
N PRO A 92 -15.58 -0.06 -9.78
CA PRO A 92 -15.91 -1.20 -10.62
C PRO A 92 -16.12 -0.88 -12.10
N ASP A 93 -16.54 0.35 -12.42
CA ASP A 93 -16.75 0.85 -13.78
C ASP A 93 -15.44 1.23 -14.48
N GLY A 94 -14.29 1.06 -13.82
CA GLY A 94 -12.97 1.42 -14.32
C GLY A 94 -12.60 2.88 -14.10
N THR A 95 -13.49 3.69 -13.52
CA THR A 95 -13.15 5.06 -13.10
C THR A 95 -12.27 5.04 -11.85
N GLN A 96 -11.54 6.14 -11.63
CA GLN A 96 -10.72 6.30 -10.43
C GLN A 96 -10.79 7.73 -9.89
N GLU A 97 -10.76 7.85 -8.58
CA GLU A 97 -10.54 9.11 -7.87
C GLU A 97 -9.06 9.22 -7.50
N LYS A 98 -8.38 10.27 -8.00
CA LYS A 98 -6.95 10.49 -7.75
C LYS A 98 -6.75 11.70 -6.84
N SER A 99 -5.99 11.53 -5.76
CA SER A 99 -5.62 12.61 -4.84
C SER A 99 -4.11 12.59 -4.56
N ALA A 100 -3.52 13.78 -4.39
CA ALA A 100 -2.15 13.90 -3.92
C ALA A 100 -2.12 13.69 -2.40
N VAL A 101 -1.12 12.95 -1.93
CA VAL A 101 -0.87 12.74 -0.49
C VAL A 101 0.20 13.71 -0.04
N ILE A 102 -0.12 14.52 0.97
CA ILE A 102 0.83 15.44 1.60
C ILE A 102 1.63 14.65 2.65
N TYR A 103 2.95 14.76 2.60
CA TYR A 103 3.85 14.11 3.55
C TYR A 103 5.07 14.97 3.82
N THR A 104 5.65 14.81 5.01
CA THR A 104 6.89 15.49 5.42
C THR A 104 8.12 14.72 4.95
N ASP A 105 8.08 13.39 5.07
CA ASP A 105 9.13 12.46 4.66
C ASP A 105 8.51 11.12 4.25
N LEU A 106 9.26 10.32 3.48
CA LEU A 106 8.73 9.08 2.89
C LEU A 106 8.66 7.92 3.89
N ASP A 107 9.48 7.91 4.94
CA ASP A 107 9.39 6.90 6.00
C ASP A 107 8.05 7.06 6.75
N GLY A 108 7.72 8.30 7.10
CA GLY A 108 6.44 8.68 7.68
C GLY A 108 5.27 8.51 6.71
N ALA A 109 5.44 8.82 5.43
CA ALA A 109 4.41 8.62 4.41
C ALA A 109 4.02 7.14 4.29
N LEU A 110 5.00 6.24 4.21
CA LEU A 110 4.77 4.80 4.15
C LEU A 110 4.00 4.30 5.38
N GLN A 111 4.39 4.74 6.58
CA GLN A 111 3.68 4.38 7.82
C GLN A 111 2.24 4.90 7.84
N GLN A 112 2.03 6.17 7.44
CA GLN A 112 0.70 6.77 7.37
C GLN A 112 -0.23 6.03 6.41
N VAL A 113 0.24 5.73 5.21
CA VAL A 113 -0.53 4.99 4.20
C VAL A 113 -0.90 3.59 4.71
N LEU A 114 0.06 2.87 5.31
CA LEU A 114 -0.20 1.54 5.88
C LEU A 114 -1.20 1.61 7.03
N ALA A 115 -1.10 2.62 7.91
CA ALA A 115 -2.04 2.81 9.01
C ALA A 115 -3.45 3.12 8.50
N GLU A 116 -3.55 3.96 7.47
CA GLU A 116 -4.81 4.30 6.83
C GLU A 116 -5.47 3.07 6.22
N LEU A 117 -4.75 2.30 5.41
CA LEU A 117 -5.25 1.08 4.81
C LEU A 117 -5.71 0.09 5.89
N ASN A 118 -4.91 -0.12 6.95
CA ASN A 118 -5.29 -0.95 8.10
C ASN A 118 -6.63 -0.52 8.72
N ARG A 119 -6.86 0.78 8.87
CA ARG A 119 -8.08 1.32 9.49
C ARG A 119 -9.29 1.29 8.56
N ARG A 120 -9.07 1.46 7.25
CA ARG A 120 -10.14 1.78 6.28
C ARG A 120 -10.45 0.70 5.26
N TRP A 121 -9.66 -0.38 5.14
CA TRP A 121 -9.81 -1.38 4.07
C TRP A 121 -11.25 -1.87 3.88
N GLU A 122 -11.96 -2.19 4.96
CA GLU A 122 -13.36 -2.66 4.86
C GLU A 122 -14.28 -1.61 4.24
N SER A 123 -14.03 -0.32 4.50
CA SER A 123 -14.83 0.76 3.96
C SER A 123 -14.61 0.91 2.46
N TYR A 124 -13.38 0.71 1.98
CA TYR A 124 -13.10 0.65 0.54
C TYR A 124 -13.81 -0.55 -0.09
N ARG A 125 -13.75 -1.73 0.55
CA ARG A 125 -14.47 -2.93 0.08
C ARG A 125 -15.96 -2.68 -0.06
N ARG A 126 -16.61 -2.20 1.00
CA ARG A 126 -18.05 -1.89 1.01
C ARG A 126 -18.41 -0.85 -0.05
N ALA A 127 -17.57 0.17 -0.25
CA ALA A 127 -17.82 1.19 -1.26
C ALA A 127 -17.73 0.64 -2.68
N TYR A 128 -16.77 -0.25 -2.94
CA TYR A 128 -16.61 -0.93 -4.23
C TYR A 128 -17.79 -1.87 -4.52
N GLU A 129 -18.12 -2.76 -3.57
CA GLU A 129 -19.23 -3.71 -3.71
C GLU A 129 -20.59 -3.02 -3.86
N ARG A 130 -20.81 -1.84 -3.24
CA ARG A 130 -22.02 -1.04 -3.44
C ARG A 130 -22.16 -0.49 -4.85
N ARG A 131 -21.04 -0.16 -5.52
CA ARG A 131 -21.03 0.35 -6.91
C ARG A 131 -21.15 -0.75 -7.95
N MET A 132 -21.00 -2.02 -7.56
CA MET A 132 -21.22 -3.17 -8.45
C MET A 132 -22.71 -3.57 -8.56
N ARG A 133 -23.57 -2.99 -7.73
CA ARG A 133 -25.01 -3.23 -7.72
C ARG A 133 -25.70 -2.22 -8.61
#